data_AF-A0A1U7Z507-F1
#
_entry.id   AF-A0A1U7Z507-F1
#
_cell.length_a   1.000
_cell.length_b   1.000
_cell.length_c   1.000
_cell.angle_alpha   90.00
_cell.angle_beta   90.00
_cell.angle_gamma   90.00
#
_symmetry.space_group_name_H-M   'P 1'
#
loop_
_entity.id
_entity.type
_entity.pdbx_description
1 polymer ?
#
loop_
_entity_poly.entity_id
_entity_poly.type
_entity_poly.pdbx_seq_one_letter_code
_entity_poly.pdbx_strand_id
1 'polypeptide(L)'
;MSEHVRRGTATEEHQSEQQRLGSVGKSQKPSARRRSLTYKHLNALAVVIVFSVTGMVSIEDFAFVIFSLIYVHFLSKFVFPLLTPSPEPPTLGVSNKLLGIYVSISALIGIFLPIAYILEGILEGDQEGIKAAVSLVFLLCSQIFMEGLTFTDRFSIPIRVFVPVFYNTRRIFTLVDWLKSEIGGSTRRLYVGRGLAVANLVFWCFNLFGLLLPVFLPRVFKSYYGYKVKP
;
A
#
# COMPACT_ATOMS: atom_id res chain seq x y z
N MET A 1 39.59 -53.89 46.21
CA MET A 1 38.52 -52.87 46.38
C MET A 1 39.00 -51.56 45.78
N SER A 2 39.08 -51.47 44.45
CA SER A 2 39.38 -50.25 43.67
C SER A 2 39.41 -50.64 42.20
N GLU A 3 38.24 -50.71 41.55
CA GLU A 3 38.14 -50.68 40.07
C GLU A 3 36.70 -50.55 39.56
N HIS A 4 35.68 -50.75 40.40
CA HIS A 4 34.27 -50.66 39.97
C HIS A 4 33.60 -49.29 40.11
N VAL A 5 34.27 -48.26 40.63
CA VAL A 5 33.67 -46.91 40.78
C VAL A 5 34.10 -45.93 39.67
N ARG A 6 35.12 -46.26 38.85
CA ARG A 6 35.65 -45.35 37.81
C ARG A 6 35.01 -45.47 36.42
N ARG A 7 34.13 -46.45 36.19
CA ARG A 7 33.45 -46.66 34.89
C ARG A 7 32.07 -46.00 34.77
N GLY A 8 31.53 -45.45 35.86
CA GLY A 8 30.23 -44.76 35.84
C GLY A 8 30.29 -43.32 35.33
N THR A 9 31.39 -42.61 35.57
CA THR A 9 31.44 -41.16 35.34
C THR A 9 31.86 -40.75 33.92
N ALA A 10 32.64 -41.55 33.21
CA ALA A 10 33.11 -41.20 31.86
C ALA A 10 32.02 -41.36 30.77
N THR A 11 31.01 -42.21 31.01
CA THR A 11 29.93 -42.47 30.02
C THR A 11 28.83 -41.41 30.11
N GLU A 12 28.61 -40.83 31.29
CA GLU A 12 27.58 -39.81 31.53
C GLU A 12 28.03 -38.41 31.08
N GLU A 13 29.32 -38.08 31.16
CA GLU A 13 29.85 -36.82 30.62
C GLU A 13 29.82 -36.80 29.09
N HIS A 14 30.13 -37.91 28.42
CA HIS A 14 30.02 -37.99 26.96
C HIS A 14 28.57 -37.94 26.45
N GLN A 15 27.60 -38.49 27.20
CA GLN A 15 26.18 -38.37 26.85
C GLN A 15 25.66 -36.94 27.07
N SER A 16 26.07 -36.26 28.13
CA SER A 16 25.64 -34.88 28.41
C SER A 16 26.31 -33.84 27.51
N GLU A 17 27.51 -34.11 26.98
CA GLU A 17 28.18 -33.26 26.00
C GLU A 17 27.64 -33.46 24.56
N GLN A 18 27.32 -34.70 24.15
CA GLN A 18 26.61 -34.95 22.89
C GLN A 18 25.20 -34.36 22.87
N GLN A 19 24.51 -34.33 24.01
CA GLN A 19 23.18 -33.73 24.12
C GLN A 19 23.23 -32.18 24.08
N ARG A 20 24.35 -31.57 24.49
CA ARG A 20 24.56 -30.11 24.36
C ARG A 20 24.93 -29.68 22.93
N LEU A 21 25.73 -30.47 22.21
CA LEU A 21 26.08 -30.18 20.80
C LEU A 21 24.90 -30.39 19.82
N GLY A 22 23.88 -31.17 20.17
CA GLY A 22 22.68 -31.35 19.36
C GLY A 22 21.66 -30.20 19.41
N SER A 23 21.88 -29.17 20.25
CA SER A 23 20.90 -28.10 20.49
C SER A 23 21.25 -26.74 19.88
N VAL A 24 22.44 -26.59 19.29
CA VAL A 24 22.87 -25.34 18.66
C VAL A 24 22.42 -25.35 17.19
N GLY A 25 21.40 -24.54 16.89
CA GLY A 25 21.13 -24.12 15.52
C GLY A 25 19.96 -24.80 14.82
N LYS A 26 18.80 -24.93 15.47
CA LYS A 26 17.55 -24.75 14.70
C LYS A 26 17.47 -23.27 14.32
N SER A 27 18.19 -22.90 13.26
CA SER A 27 17.82 -21.71 12.49
C SER A 27 16.40 -21.97 12.03
N GLN A 28 15.43 -21.39 12.76
CA GLN A 28 14.07 -21.29 12.30
C GLN A 28 14.19 -20.55 10.96
N LYS A 29 14.15 -21.29 9.86
CA LYS A 29 13.83 -20.71 8.56
C LYS A 29 12.60 -19.85 8.84
N PRO A 30 12.64 -18.53 8.61
CA PRO A 30 11.46 -17.72 8.78
C PRO A 30 10.43 -18.37 7.89
N SER A 31 9.42 -18.98 8.51
CA SER A 31 8.30 -19.55 7.76
C SER A 31 7.82 -18.38 6.91
N ALA A 32 7.93 -18.50 5.59
CA ALA A 32 7.43 -17.52 4.64
C ALA A 32 5.91 -17.47 4.82
N ARG A 33 5.48 -16.73 5.85
CA ARG A 33 4.09 -16.54 6.18
C ARG A 33 3.57 -15.71 5.05
N ARG A 34 3.00 -16.37 4.04
CA ARG A 34 2.30 -15.72 2.93
C ARG A 34 1.33 -14.74 3.57
N ARG A 35 1.68 -13.46 3.63
CA ARG A 35 0.75 -12.42 4.06
C ARG A 35 -0.36 -12.43 3.02
N SER A 36 -1.51 -12.95 3.39
CA SER A 36 -2.69 -13.01 2.53
C SER A 36 -3.38 -11.65 2.52
N LEU A 37 -4.23 -11.42 1.51
CA LEU A 37 -5.09 -10.24 1.47
C LEU A 37 -5.91 -10.16 2.77
N THR A 38 -5.88 -9.00 3.41
CA THR A 38 -6.69 -8.70 4.60
C THR A 38 -8.11 -8.32 4.17
N TYR A 39 -9.09 -8.42 5.06
CA TYR A 39 -10.48 -8.00 4.84
C TYR A 39 -10.62 -6.62 4.20
N LYS A 40 -9.77 -5.66 4.59
CA LYS A 40 -9.76 -4.30 4.01
C LYS A 40 -9.47 -4.31 2.50
N HIS A 41 -8.52 -5.13 2.04
CA HIS A 41 -8.18 -5.25 0.62
C HIS A 41 -9.29 -5.92 -0.18
N LEU A 42 -9.97 -6.91 0.42
CA LEU A 42 -11.10 -7.60 -0.21
C LEU A 42 -12.34 -6.69 -0.31
N ASN A 43 -12.64 -5.91 0.74
CA ASN A 43 -13.71 -4.91 0.69
C ASN A 43 -13.42 -3.83 -0.35
N ALA A 44 -12.17 -3.37 -0.45
CA ALA A 44 -11.78 -2.43 -1.49
C ALA A 44 -11.96 -3.03 -2.89
N LEU A 45 -11.58 -4.29 -3.09
CA LEU A 45 -11.82 -5.01 -4.35
C LEU A 45 -13.32 -5.13 -4.67
N ALA A 46 -14.17 -5.40 -3.68
CA ALA A 46 -15.61 -5.46 -3.88
C ALA A 46 -16.17 -4.12 -4.40
N VAL A 47 -15.75 -3.00 -3.81
CA VAL A 47 -16.13 -1.64 -4.29
C VAL A 47 -15.67 -1.42 -5.72
N VAL A 48 -14.43 -1.79 -6.05
CA VAL A 48 -13.87 -1.70 -7.42
C VAL A 48 -14.72 -2.50 -8.41
N ILE A 49 -15.10 -3.72 -8.08
CA ILE A 49 -15.95 -4.57 -8.94
C ILE A 49 -17.33 -3.94 -9.13
N VAL A 50 -17.99 -3.51 -8.05
CA VAL A 50 -19.31 -2.88 -8.12
C VAL A 50 -19.28 -1.65 -9.02
N PHE A 51 -18.32 -0.74 -8.82
CA PHE A 51 -18.18 0.46 -9.63
C PHE A 51 -17.82 0.17 -11.10
N SER A 52 -17.05 -0.90 -11.36
CA SER A 52 -16.75 -1.33 -12.72
C SER A 52 -17.98 -1.89 -13.43
N VAL A 53 -18.74 -2.78 -12.78
CA VAL A 53 -19.92 -3.44 -13.35
C VAL A 53 -21.08 -2.46 -13.55
N THR A 54 -21.24 -1.49 -12.66
CA THR A 54 -22.27 -0.45 -12.77
C THR A 54 -21.94 0.62 -13.83
N GLY A 55 -20.72 0.64 -14.38
CA GLY A 55 -20.31 1.63 -15.37
C GLY A 55 -20.21 3.06 -14.83
N MET A 56 -20.16 3.24 -13.50
CA MET A 56 -20.12 4.56 -12.86
C MET A 56 -18.71 5.19 -12.89
N VAL A 57 -17.71 4.49 -13.43
CA VAL A 57 -16.31 4.91 -13.48
C VAL A 57 -15.92 5.40 -14.86
N SER A 58 -14.95 6.31 -14.92
CA SER A 58 -14.39 6.71 -16.21
C SER A 58 -13.66 5.52 -16.86
N ILE A 59 -13.78 5.42 -18.19
CA ILE A 59 -13.07 4.39 -18.98
C ILE A 59 -11.56 4.52 -18.80
N GLU A 60 -11.06 5.75 -18.70
CA GLU A 60 -9.65 6.02 -18.46
C GLU A 60 -9.15 5.47 -17.12
N ASP A 61 -9.92 5.65 -16.03
CA ASP A 61 -9.52 5.15 -14.71
C ASP A 61 -9.61 3.62 -14.66
N PHE A 62 -10.62 3.03 -15.29
CA PHE A 62 -10.71 1.58 -15.43
C PHE A 62 -9.52 1.01 -16.21
N ALA A 63 -9.21 1.60 -17.38
CA ALA A 63 -8.07 1.22 -18.20
C ALA A 63 -6.75 1.40 -17.44
N PHE A 64 -6.61 2.47 -16.67
CA PHE A 64 -5.46 2.72 -15.80
C PHE A 64 -5.28 1.61 -14.78
N VAL A 65 -6.34 1.12 -14.13
CA VAL A 65 -6.23 0.03 -13.15
C VAL A 65 -5.74 -1.26 -13.81
N ILE A 66 -6.29 -1.63 -14.97
CA ILE A 66 -5.83 -2.81 -15.73
C ILE A 66 -4.38 -2.65 -16.17
N PHE A 67 -4.02 -1.48 -16.71
CA PHE A 67 -2.64 -1.17 -17.07
C PHE A 67 -1.71 -1.26 -15.86
N SER A 68 -2.11 -0.72 -14.71
CA SER A 68 -1.29 -0.70 -13.50
C SER A 68 -0.97 -2.10 -12.99
N LEU A 69 -1.92 -3.04 -13.07
CA LEU A 69 -1.72 -4.45 -12.72
C LEU A 69 -0.60 -5.08 -13.57
N ILE A 70 -0.71 -4.90 -14.90
CA ILE A 70 0.26 -5.43 -15.86
C ILE A 70 1.63 -4.77 -15.64
N TYR A 71 1.65 -3.43 -15.51
CA TYR A 71 2.88 -2.66 -15.41
C TYR A 71 3.63 -2.92 -14.11
N VAL A 72 2.93 -3.02 -12.97
CA VAL A 72 3.53 -3.40 -11.69
C VAL A 72 4.16 -4.78 -11.76
N HIS A 73 3.49 -5.74 -12.40
CA HIS A 73 4.04 -7.08 -12.59
C HIS A 73 5.29 -7.08 -13.48
N PHE A 74 5.24 -6.30 -14.58
CA PHE A 74 6.40 -6.08 -15.46
C PHE A 74 7.59 -5.49 -14.69
N LEU A 75 7.39 -4.37 -13.98
CA LEU A 75 8.44 -3.73 -13.21
C LEU A 75 9.02 -4.66 -12.14
N SER A 76 8.18 -5.45 -11.47
CA SER A 76 8.63 -6.41 -10.46
C SER A 76 9.52 -7.52 -11.02
N LYS A 77 9.33 -7.90 -12.29
CA LYS A 77 10.11 -8.97 -12.93
C LYS A 77 11.38 -8.44 -13.58
N PHE A 78 11.31 -7.28 -14.22
CA PHE A 78 12.38 -6.80 -15.11
C PHE A 78 13.23 -5.66 -14.52
N VAL A 79 12.65 -4.80 -13.68
CA VAL A 79 13.34 -3.58 -13.20
C VAL A 79 13.76 -3.71 -11.74
N PHE A 80 12.84 -4.17 -10.88
CA PHE A 80 13.06 -4.30 -9.44
C PHE A 80 12.78 -5.74 -8.97
N PRO A 81 13.60 -6.73 -9.38
CA PRO A 81 13.45 -8.10 -8.92
C PRO A 81 13.57 -8.20 -7.39
N LEU A 82 12.93 -9.21 -6.82
CA LEU A 82 13.00 -9.48 -5.39
C LEU A 82 14.45 -9.86 -4.99
N LEU A 83 15.01 -9.15 -4.02
CA LEU A 83 16.31 -9.48 -3.43
C LEU A 83 16.08 -10.36 -2.20
N THR A 84 16.92 -11.39 -2.02
CA THR A 84 16.88 -12.26 -0.85
C THR A 84 18.18 -12.11 -0.07
N PRO A 85 18.13 -11.88 1.26
CA PRO A 85 16.96 -11.52 2.07
C PRO A 85 16.34 -10.16 1.69
N SER A 86 15.01 -10.08 1.79
CA SER A 86 14.27 -8.84 1.55
C SER A 86 14.59 -7.85 2.67
N PRO A 87 15.00 -6.61 2.36
CA PRO A 87 15.14 -5.59 3.38
C PRO A 87 13.78 -5.31 4.03
N GLU A 88 13.79 -4.92 5.31
CA GLU A 88 12.58 -4.43 5.96
C GLU A 88 12.17 -3.08 5.35
N PRO A 89 10.86 -2.82 5.17
CA PRO A 89 10.40 -1.55 4.64
C PRO A 89 10.83 -0.40 5.56
N PRO A 90 11.36 0.71 5.01
CA PRO A 90 11.75 1.87 5.82
C PRO A 90 10.54 2.40 6.59
N THR A 91 10.67 2.58 7.90
CA THR A 91 9.66 3.30 8.68
C THR A 91 9.82 4.81 8.44
N LEU A 92 8.72 5.56 8.44
CA LEU A 92 8.78 7.00 8.17
C LEU A 92 9.50 7.80 9.28
N GLY A 93 9.87 7.20 10.42
CA GLY A 93 10.55 7.89 11.52
C GLY A 93 9.69 8.97 12.20
N VAL A 94 8.40 9.04 11.84
CA VAL A 94 7.41 9.97 12.40
C VAL A 94 6.76 9.31 13.61
N SER A 95 6.51 10.09 14.68
CA SER A 95 5.78 9.62 15.87
C SER A 95 4.48 8.93 15.48
N ASN A 96 4.21 7.76 16.11
CA ASN A 96 3.01 6.95 15.86
C ASN A 96 1.71 7.77 15.98
N LYS A 97 1.68 8.80 16.84
CA LYS A 97 0.51 9.69 17.01
C LYS A 97 0.28 10.61 15.81
N LEU A 98 1.33 11.27 15.32
CA LEU A 98 1.23 12.18 14.16
C LEU A 98 0.88 11.40 12.89
N LEU A 99 1.49 10.23 12.71
CA LEU A 99 1.15 9.33 11.61
C LEU A 99 -0.32 8.87 11.69
N GLY A 100 -0.81 8.55 12.89
CA GLY A 100 -2.21 8.21 13.13
C GLY A 100 -3.16 9.34 12.72
N ILE A 101 -2.91 10.57 13.19
CA ILE A 101 -3.70 11.75 12.84
C ILE A 101 -3.69 11.99 11.32
N TYR A 102 -2.51 11.90 10.70
CA TYR A 102 -2.36 12.05 9.26
C TYR A 102 -3.19 11.03 8.48
N VAL A 103 -3.14 9.76 8.86
CA VAL A 103 -3.92 8.68 8.24
C VAL A 103 -5.42 8.92 8.45
N SER A 104 -5.85 9.37 9.63
CA SER A 104 -7.25 9.72 9.90
C SER A 104 -7.75 10.87 9.01
N ILE A 105 -6.96 11.94 8.86
CA ILE A 105 -7.28 13.06 7.96
C ILE A 105 -7.34 12.58 6.50
N SER A 106 -6.40 11.72 6.08
CA SER A 106 -6.39 11.12 4.75
C SER A 106 -7.67 10.34 4.47
N ALA A 107 -8.13 9.54 5.44
CA ALA A 107 -9.37 8.78 5.32
C ALA A 107 -10.60 9.70 5.27
N LEU A 108 -10.62 10.76 6.08
CA LEU A 108 -11.71 11.74 6.06
C LEU A 108 -11.82 12.43 4.70
N ILE A 109 -10.73 13.02 4.22
CA ILE A 109 -10.70 13.79 2.97
C ILE A 109 -10.84 12.90 1.73
N GLY A 110 -10.18 11.73 1.74
CA GLY A 110 -10.09 10.86 0.58
C GLY A 110 -11.19 9.81 0.44
N ILE A 111 -11.89 9.46 1.51
CA ILE A 111 -12.94 8.41 1.52
C ILE A 111 -14.28 8.99 1.98
N PHE A 112 -14.35 9.45 3.22
CA PHE A 112 -15.64 9.75 3.84
C PHE A 112 -16.36 10.94 3.17
N LEU A 113 -15.64 12.03 2.89
CA LEU A 113 -16.23 13.19 2.23
C LEU A 113 -16.67 12.89 0.77
N PRO A 114 -15.84 12.25 -0.09
CA PRO A 114 -16.29 11.82 -1.41
C PRO A 114 -17.48 10.85 -1.38
N ILE A 115 -17.51 9.90 -0.45
CA ILE A 115 -18.65 8.97 -0.33
C ILE A 115 -19.93 9.72 0.07
N ALA A 116 -19.86 10.62 1.04
CA ALA A 116 -21.03 11.42 1.43
C ALA A 116 -21.58 12.24 0.24
N TYR A 117 -20.69 12.86 -0.53
CA TYR A 117 -21.04 13.61 -1.74
C TYR A 117 -21.68 12.72 -2.83
N ILE A 118 -21.18 11.49 -3.01
CA ILE A 118 -21.77 10.51 -3.93
C ILE A 118 -23.18 10.13 -3.47
N LEU A 119 -23.38 9.84 -2.19
CA LEU A 119 -24.68 9.41 -1.64
C LEU A 119 -25.73 10.52 -1.78
N GLU A 120 -25.39 11.75 -1.41
CA GLU A 120 -26.25 12.93 -1.62
C GLU A 120 -26.61 13.08 -3.10
N GLY A 121 -25.62 12.90 -3.99
CA GLY A 121 -25.87 13.01 -5.43
C GLY A 121 -26.72 11.91 -6.04
N ILE A 122 -26.64 10.67 -5.52
CA ILE A 122 -27.55 9.58 -5.91
C ILE A 122 -28.99 9.90 -5.48
N LEU A 123 -29.18 10.45 -4.27
CA LEU A 123 -30.50 10.84 -3.77
C LEU A 123 -31.13 11.97 -4.60
N GLU A 124 -30.31 12.90 -5.07
CA GLU A 124 -30.74 14.02 -5.94
C GLU A 124 -30.82 13.64 -7.42
N GLY A 125 -30.41 12.43 -7.81
CA GLY A 125 -30.43 11.95 -9.21
C GLY A 125 -29.35 12.57 -10.12
N ASP A 126 -28.37 13.28 -9.57
CA ASP A 126 -27.30 13.95 -10.31
C ASP A 126 -26.12 12.99 -10.55
N GLN A 127 -26.21 12.23 -11.64
CA GLN A 127 -25.18 11.27 -12.05
C GLN A 127 -23.94 11.95 -12.64
N GLU A 128 -24.07 13.15 -13.19
CA GLU A 128 -22.94 13.87 -13.81
C GLU A 128 -22.05 14.50 -12.73
N GLY A 129 -22.63 15.15 -11.74
CA GLY A 129 -21.89 15.83 -10.67
C GLY A 129 -21.14 14.87 -9.74
N ILE A 130 -21.58 13.61 -9.61
CA ILE A 130 -20.89 12.61 -8.76
C ILE A 130 -19.78 11.84 -9.49
N LYS A 131 -19.71 11.90 -10.82
CA LYS A 131 -18.82 11.05 -11.62
C LYS A 131 -17.35 11.18 -11.23
N ALA A 132 -16.91 12.40 -10.96
CA ALA A 132 -15.55 12.67 -10.51
C ALA A 132 -15.28 12.09 -9.11
N ALA A 133 -16.21 12.26 -8.16
CA ALA A 133 -16.08 11.69 -6.83
C ALA A 133 -16.07 10.15 -6.85
N VAL A 134 -16.92 9.52 -7.67
CA VAL A 134 -16.91 8.06 -7.89
C VAL A 134 -15.56 7.60 -8.41
N SER A 135 -15.01 8.29 -9.40
CA SER A 135 -13.69 8.00 -9.98
C SER A 135 -12.57 8.07 -8.94
N LEU A 136 -12.64 9.03 -8.00
CA LEU A 136 -11.67 9.13 -6.90
C LEU A 136 -11.75 7.96 -5.92
N VAL A 137 -12.96 7.60 -5.49
CA VAL A 137 -13.17 6.47 -4.57
C VAL A 137 -12.72 5.17 -5.24
N PHE A 138 -13.04 5.00 -6.53
CA PHE A 138 -12.60 3.87 -7.34
C PHE A 138 -11.06 3.74 -7.39
N LEU A 139 -10.35 4.84 -7.69
CA LEU A 139 -8.88 4.85 -7.74
C LEU A 139 -8.27 4.57 -6.35
N LEU A 140 -8.87 5.09 -5.28
CA LEU A 140 -8.39 4.86 -3.92
C LEU A 140 -8.60 3.40 -3.46
N CYS A 141 -9.77 2.82 -3.72
CA CYS A 141 -10.02 1.41 -3.45
C CYS A 141 -9.10 0.50 -4.28
N SER A 142 -8.89 0.84 -5.55
CA SER A 142 -7.93 0.13 -6.41
C SER A 142 -6.50 0.20 -5.85
N GLN A 143 -6.08 1.36 -5.34
CA GLN A 143 -4.78 1.51 -4.67
C GLN A 143 -4.69 0.60 -3.43
N ILE A 144 -5.69 0.63 -2.54
CA ILE A 144 -5.71 -0.20 -1.32
C ILE A 144 -5.61 -1.70 -1.68
N PHE A 145 -6.30 -2.13 -2.73
CA PHE A 145 -6.19 -3.49 -3.23
C PHE A 145 -4.79 -3.81 -3.78
N MET A 146 -4.22 -2.93 -4.60
CA MET A 146 -2.88 -3.09 -5.19
C MET A 146 -1.76 -3.06 -4.15
N GLU A 147 -1.91 -2.26 -3.09
CA GLU A 147 -1.05 -2.32 -1.92
C GLU A 147 -1.17 -3.70 -1.28
N GLY A 148 -2.37 -4.20 -1.02
CA GLY A 148 -2.57 -5.56 -0.53
C GLY A 148 -1.89 -6.64 -1.36
N LEU A 149 -1.93 -6.52 -2.69
CA LEU A 149 -1.30 -7.45 -3.62
C LEU A 149 0.24 -7.37 -3.56
N THR A 150 0.79 -6.16 -3.48
CA THR A 150 2.25 -5.92 -3.52
C THR A 150 2.93 -6.02 -2.16
N PHE A 151 2.21 -5.84 -1.05
CA PHE A 151 2.76 -6.00 0.31
C PHE A 151 3.03 -7.46 0.70
N THR A 152 2.78 -8.42 -0.20
CA THR A 152 3.23 -9.80 -0.07
C THR A 152 4.76 -9.92 -0.24
N ASP A 153 5.38 -10.93 0.36
CA ASP A 153 6.84 -11.17 0.29
C ASP A 153 7.37 -11.49 -1.14
N ARG A 154 6.52 -11.35 -2.16
CA ARG A 154 6.83 -11.63 -3.57
C ARG A 154 7.27 -10.39 -4.35
N PHE A 155 7.02 -9.20 -3.83
CA PHE A 155 7.39 -7.95 -4.48
C PHE A 155 8.45 -7.20 -3.69
N SER A 156 9.37 -6.57 -4.41
CA SER A 156 10.41 -5.73 -3.82
C SER A 156 9.84 -4.43 -3.24
N ILE A 157 10.55 -3.82 -2.29
CA ILE A 157 10.14 -2.58 -1.63
C ILE A 157 9.91 -1.43 -2.64
N PRO A 158 10.75 -1.23 -3.68
CA PRO A 158 10.48 -0.23 -4.72
C PRO A 158 9.10 -0.39 -5.38
N ILE A 159 8.68 -1.62 -5.66
CA ILE A 159 7.37 -1.87 -6.27
C ILE A 159 6.22 -1.55 -5.30
N ARG A 160 6.38 -1.91 -4.02
CA ARG A 160 5.39 -1.59 -2.98
C ARG A 160 5.16 -0.09 -2.83
N VAL A 161 6.23 0.71 -2.98
CA VAL A 161 6.16 2.18 -2.90
C VAL A 161 5.74 2.83 -4.21
N PHE A 162 6.02 2.18 -5.34
CA PHE A 162 5.56 2.63 -6.64
C PHE A 162 4.03 2.65 -6.72
N VAL A 163 3.33 1.68 -6.14
CA VAL A 163 1.85 1.63 -6.15
C VAL A 163 1.22 2.94 -5.64
N PRO A 164 1.44 3.41 -4.39
CA PRO A 164 0.84 4.64 -3.92
C PRO A 164 1.29 5.86 -4.73
N VAL A 165 2.53 5.91 -5.21
CA VAL A 165 3.01 7.02 -6.08
C VAL A 165 2.22 7.06 -7.39
N PHE A 166 2.03 5.91 -8.03
CA PHE A 166 1.39 5.81 -9.34
C PHE A 166 -0.10 6.14 -9.26
N TYR A 167 -0.80 5.58 -8.28
CA TYR A 167 -2.21 5.88 -8.04
C TYR A 167 -2.45 7.32 -7.60
N ASN A 168 -1.59 7.89 -6.75
CA ASN A 168 -1.71 9.29 -6.35
C ASN A 168 -1.49 10.22 -7.54
N THR A 169 -0.54 9.91 -8.43
CA THR A 169 -0.34 10.66 -9.68
C THR A 169 -1.61 10.68 -10.53
N ARG A 170 -2.23 9.52 -10.80
CA ARG A 170 -3.49 9.47 -11.56
C ARG A 170 -4.60 10.24 -10.86
N ARG A 171 -4.71 10.13 -9.53
CA ARG A 171 -5.70 10.85 -8.72
C ARG A 171 -5.60 12.36 -8.88
N ILE A 172 -4.38 12.90 -8.93
CA ILE A 172 -4.18 14.35 -9.14
C ILE A 172 -4.74 14.78 -10.49
N PHE A 173 -4.55 14.01 -11.57
CA PHE A 173 -5.16 14.32 -12.86
C PHE A 173 -6.69 14.32 -12.79
N THR A 174 -7.29 13.28 -12.19
CA THR A 174 -8.75 13.23 -11.98
C THR A 174 -9.27 14.42 -11.18
N LEU A 175 -8.53 14.86 -10.14
CA LEU A 175 -8.89 16.02 -9.32
C LEU A 175 -8.78 17.34 -10.09
N VAL A 176 -7.74 17.48 -10.92
CA VAL A 176 -7.58 18.66 -11.78
C VAL A 176 -8.71 18.75 -12.79
N ASP A 177 -9.10 17.63 -13.39
CA ASP A 177 -10.20 17.62 -14.36
C ASP A 177 -11.55 17.86 -13.69
N TRP A 178 -11.76 17.34 -12.48
CA TRP A 178 -12.92 17.71 -11.66
C TRP A 178 -12.94 19.21 -11.34
N LEU A 179 -11.81 19.77 -10.91
CA LEU A 179 -11.75 21.20 -10.60
C LEU A 179 -12.05 22.05 -11.84
N LYS A 180 -11.58 21.66 -13.03
CA LYS A 180 -11.89 22.36 -14.29
C LYS A 180 -13.37 22.28 -14.63
N SER A 181 -14.02 21.12 -14.46
CA SER A 181 -15.46 20.99 -14.74
C SER A 181 -16.30 21.86 -13.80
N GLU A 182 -15.84 22.10 -12.57
CA GLU A 182 -16.53 22.91 -11.58
C GLU A 182 -16.32 24.43 -11.76
N ILE A 183 -15.31 24.87 -12.52
CA ILE A 183 -15.06 26.30 -12.76
C ILE A 183 -16.07 26.89 -13.76
N GLY A 184 -16.82 26.05 -14.50
CA GLY A 184 -17.80 26.47 -15.52
C GLY A 184 -19.27 26.50 -15.11
N GLY A 185 -19.66 26.04 -13.90
CA GLY A 185 -21.06 25.93 -13.50
C GLY A 185 -21.50 26.95 -12.43
N SER A 186 -22.75 27.42 -12.48
CA SER A 186 -23.29 28.47 -11.58
C SER A 186 -24.37 27.99 -10.59
N THR A 187 -24.18 26.85 -9.92
CA THR A 187 -25.18 26.29 -8.98
C THR A 187 -24.57 26.03 -7.60
N ARG A 188 -25.36 26.16 -6.52
CA ARG A 188 -24.91 26.05 -5.11
C ARG A 188 -24.14 24.76 -4.78
N ARG A 189 -24.47 23.65 -5.44
CA ARG A 189 -23.80 22.35 -5.31
C ARG A 189 -22.34 22.37 -5.82
N LEU A 190 -22.02 23.25 -6.78
CA LEU A 190 -20.65 23.45 -7.24
C LEU A 190 -19.74 23.99 -6.15
N TYR A 191 -20.23 24.74 -5.16
CA TYR A 191 -19.35 25.26 -4.10
C TYR A 191 -18.86 24.14 -3.17
N VAL A 192 -19.72 23.16 -2.87
CA VAL A 192 -19.35 21.98 -2.08
C VAL A 192 -18.45 21.05 -2.88
N GLY A 193 -18.81 20.74 -4.12
CA GLY A 193 -17.99 19.94 -5.04
C GLY A 193 -16.61 20.55 -5.28
N ARG A 194 -16.55 21.85 -5.57
CA ARG A 194 -15.29 22.61 -5.73
C ARG A 194 -14.46 22.64 -4.45
N GLY A 195 -15.08 22.90 -3.30
CA GLY A 195 -14.37 22.88 -2.01
C GLY A 195 -13.74 21.51 -1.75
N LEU A 196 -14.50 20.45 -2.01
CA LEU A 196 -14.05 19.07 -1.85
C LEU A 196 -12.92 18.70 -2.83
N ALA A 197 -13.04 19.13 -4.10
CA ALA A 197 -12.02 18.93 -5.13
C ALA A 197 -10.72 19.66 -4.78
N VAL A 198 -10.78 20.92 -4.34
CA VAL A 198 -9.61 21.71 -3.92
C VAL A 198 -8.95 21.09 -2.70
N ALA A 199 -9.72 20.72 -1.67
CA ALA A 199 -9.17 20.10 -0.46
C ALA A 199 -8.47 18.78 -0.77
N ASN A 200 -9.07 17.92 -1.60
CA ASN A 200 -8.44 16.69 -2.05
C ASN A 200 -7.18 16.97 -2.87
N LEU A 201 -7.22 17.92 -3.81
CA LEU A 201 -6.08 18.25 -4.65
C LEU A 201 -4.88 18.70 -3.81
N VAL A 202 -5.09 19.64 -2.89
CA VAL A 202 -4.04 20.10 -1.97
C VAL A 202 -3.50 18.95 -1.13
N PHE A 203 -4.38 18.13 -0.56
CA PHE A 203 -4.00 17.01 0.29
C PHE A 203 -3.15 15.97 -0.47
N TRP A 204 -3.60 15.55 -1.64
CA TRP A 204 -2.92 14.52 -2.43
C TRP A 204 -1.65 15.03 -3.10
N CYS A 205 -1.61 16.30 -3.53
CA CYS A 205 -0.38 16.96 -3.96
C CYS A 205 0.66 17.02 -2.83
N PHE A 206 0.25 17.40 -1.62
CA PHE A 206 1.15 17.37 -0.46
C PHE A 206 1.66 15.94 -0.17
N ASN A 207 0.78 14.93 -0.23
CA ASN A 207 1.20 13.54 -0.04
C ASN A 207 2.22 13.11 -1.10
N LEU A 208 2.00 13.45 -2.38
CA LEU A 208 2.91 13.06 -3.47
C LEU A 208 4.23 13.83 -3.42
N PHE A 209 4.18 15.15 -3.45
CA PHE A 209 5.35 16.02 -3.60
C PHE A 209 6.04 16.36 -2.28
N GLY A 210 5.35 16.23 -1.14
CA GLY A 210 5.90 16.50 0.18
C GLY A 210 6.41 15.25 0.92
N LEU A 211 5.80 14.08 0.67
CA LEU A 211 6.13 12.85 1.42
C LEU A 211 6.65 11.73 0.51
N LEU A 212 5.85 11.30 -0.48
CA LEU A 212 6.17 10.10 -1.26
C LEU A 212 7.44 10.28 -2.10
N LEU A 213 7.50 11.34 -2.90
CA LEU A 213 8.63 11.59 -3.80
C LEU A 213 9.90 12.06 -3.08
N PRO A 214 9.89 13.07 -2.20
CA PRO A 214 11.13 13.60 -1.62
C PRO A 214 11.66 12.77 -0.45
N VAL A 215 10.81 12.10 0.33
CA VAL A 215 11.22 11.43 1.57
C VAL A 215 11.20 9.92 1.41
N PHE A 216 10.08 9.35 0.96
CA PHE A 216 9.88 7.90 1.00
C PHE A 216 10.62 7.18 -0.12
N LEU A 217 10.52 7.68 -1.36
CA LEU A 217 11.15 7.08 -2.53
C LEU A 217 12.69 7.02 -2.42
N PRO A 218 13.42 8.07 -1.98
CA PRO A 218 14.87 8.00 -1.85
C PRO A 218 15.31 7.04 -0.75
N ARG A 219 14.58 6.97 0.37
CA ARG A 219 14.84 6.00 1.45
C ARG A 219 14.70 4.56 0.96
N VAL A 220 13.67 4.29 0.17
CA VAL A 220 13.40 2.96 -0.41
C VAL A 220 14.48 2.57 -1.40
N PHE A 221 14.86 3.45 -2.31
CA PHE A 221 15.93 3.17 -3.26
C PHE A 221 17.27 2.98 -2.57
N LYS A 222 17.61 3.81 -1.57
CA LYS A 222 18.84 3.62 -0.78
C LYS A 222 18.85 2.24 -0.09
N SER A 223 17.74 1.82 0.49
CA SER A 223 17.63 0.49 1.12
C SER A 223 17.74 -0.65 0.11
N TYR A 224 17.13 -0.51 -1.06
CA TYR A 224 17.10 -1.56 -2.09
C TYR A 224 18.47 -1.72 -2.78
N TYR A 225 19.10 -0.61 -3.19
CA TYR A 225 20.41 -0.64 -3.84
C TYR A 225 21.57 -0.79 -2.86
N GLY A 226 21.45 -0.26 -1.63
CA GLY A 226 22.47 -0.44 -0.60
C GLY A 226 22.66 -1.91 -0.19
N TYR A 227 21.63 -2.75 -0.38
CA TYR A 227 21.74 -4.20 -0.18
C TYR A 227 22.55 -4.89 -1.30
N LYS A 228 22.52 -4.36 -2.54
CA LYS A 228 23.31 -4.90 -3.66
C LYS A 228 24.81 -4.61 -3.52
N VAL A 229 25.23 -3.76 -2.58
CA VAL A 229 26.62 -3.29 -2.41
C VAL A 229 27.18 -3.68 -1.03
N LYS A 230 26.77 -4.83 -0.48
CA LYS A 230 27.55 -5.46 0.60
C LYS A 230 28.62 -6.34 -0.05
N PRO A 231 29.93 -6.04 0.12
CA PRO A 231 31.01 -6.89 -0.37
C PRO A 231 31.00 -8.27 0.30
#